data_AF-E2NJA9-F1
#
_entry.id   AF-E2NJA9-F1
#
_cell.length_a   1.000
_cell.length_b   1.000
_cell.length_c   1.000
_cell.angle_alpha   90.00
_cell.angle_beta   90.00
_cell.angle_gamma   90.00
#
_symmetry.space_group_name_H-M   'P 1'
#
loop_
_entity.id
_entity.type
_entity.pdbx_description
1 polymer ?
#
loop_
_entity_poly.entity_id
_entity_poly.type
_entity_poly.pdbx_seq_one_letter_code
_entity_poly.pdbx_strand_id
1 'polypeptide(L)' 'MNISYNWLKEYVDFDLTPEEVAAALTSIGLETGSVEEVQTIKGGLEGLVIGEVLTC' A
#
# COMPACT_ATOMS: atom_id res chain seq x y z
N MET A 1 13.03 7.66 0.09
CA MET A 1 12.74 6.31 0.62
C MET A 1 11.29 6.00 0.30
N ASN A 2 10.96 4.80 -0.12
CA ASN A 2 9.58 4.41 -0.39
C ASN A 2 9.09 3.52 0.76
N ILE A 3 7.93 3.85 1.32
CA ILE A 3 7.32 3.12 2.43
C ILE A 3 5.95 2.65 1.94
N SER A 4 5.68 1.35 2.09
CA SER A 4 4.35 0.81 1.79
C SER A 4 3.37 1.26 2.87
N TYR A 5 2.28 1.89 2.45
CA TYR A 5 1.18 2.25 3.33
C TYR A 5 0.59 1.02 4.05
N ASN A 6 0.47 -0.11 3.35
CA ASN A 6 0.01 -1.38 3.93
C ASN A 6 0.99 -1.94 4.95
N TRP A 7 2.29 -1.86 4.66
CA TRP A 7 3.32 -2.28 5.61
C TRP A 7 3.27 -1.43 6.89
N LEU A 8 3.05 -0.12 6.78
CA LEU A 8 2.94 0.76 7.96
C LEU A 8 1.76 0.36 8.87
N LYS A 9 0.64 -0.07 8.28
CA LYS A 9 -0.53 -0.57 9.01
C LYS A 9 -0.28 -1.86 9.80
N GLU A 10 0.75 -2.63 9.46
CA GLU A 10 1.13 -3.82 10.24
C GLU A 10 1.77 -3.47 11.60
N TYR A 11 2.28 -2.24 11.76
CA TYR A 11 2.97 -1.79 12.97
C TYR A 11 2.18 -0.78 13.78
N VAL A 12 1.33 0.01 13.13
CA VAL A 12 0.56 1.09 13.75
C VAL A 12 -0.87 1.03 13.24
N ASP A 13 -1.83 1.00 14.17
CA ASP A 13 -3.25 1.06 13.84
C ASP A 13 -3.68 2.53 13.66
N PHE A 14 -4.20 2.87 12.48
CA PHE A 14 -4.69 4.20 12.13
C PHE A 14 -5.69 4.13 10.96
N ASP A 15 -6.59 5.12 10.92
CA ASP A 15 -7.67 5.21 9.91
C ASP A 15 -7.52 6.43 8.98
N LEU A 16 -6.28 6.88 8.80
CA LEU A 16 -5.93 7.99 7.91
C LEU A 16 -5.74 7.50 6.47
N THR A 17 -6.19 8.29 5.50
CA THR A 17 -5.88 8.09 4.08
C THR A 17 -4.37 8.24 3.81
N PRO A 18 -3.83 7.68 2.69
CA PRO A 18 -2.42 7.84 2.33
C PRO A 18 -1.93 9.30 2.33
N GLU A 19 -2.76 10.23 1.84
CA GLU A 19 -2.48 11.65 1.79
C GLU A 19 -2.42 12.29 3.18
N GLU A 20 -3.33 11.90 4.08
CA GLU A 20 -3.33 12.35 5.47
C GLU A 20 -2.13 11.80 6.24
N VAL A 21 -1.73 10.55 5.98
CA VAL A 21 -0.50 9.98 6.54
C VAL A 21 0.72 10.77 6.07
N ALA A 22 0.80 11.13 4.79
CA ALA A 22 1.90 11.94 4.27
C ALA A 22 1.97 13.32 4.96
N ALA A 23 0.82 13.99 5.13
CA ALA A 23 0.73 15.24 5.85
C ALA A 23 1.13 15.10 7.33
N ALA A 24 0.67 14.04 8.01
CA ALA A 24 1.00 13.77 9.40
C ALA A 24 2.51 13.52 9.60
N LEU A 25 3.12 12.69 8.75
CA LEU A 25 4.57 12.43 8.75
C LEU A 25 5.37 13.73 8.52
N THR A 26 4.96 14.55 7.55
CA THR A 26 5.59 15.84 7.29
C THR A 26 5.47 16.79 8.50
N SER A 27 4.32 16.80 9.18
CA SER A 27 4.10 17.65 10.36
C SER A 27 4.99 17.31 11.55
N ILE A 28 5.42 16.05 11.67
CA ILE A 28 6.32 15.57 12.72
C ILE A 28 7.81 15.59 12.29
N GLY A 29 8.10 16.19 11.13
CA GLY A 29 9.47 16.40 10.64
C GLY A 29 9.99 15.31 9.70
N LEU A 30 9.16 14.37 9.25
CA LEU A 30 9.52 13.41 8.22
C LEU A 30 8.97 13.87 6.86
N GLU A 31 9.80 14.51 6.06
CA GLU A 31 9.43 15.01 4.74
C GLU A 31 8.97 13.87 3.81
N THR A 32 7.73 13.95 3.33
CA THR A 32 7.17 13.02 2.35
C THR A 32 7.08 13.66 0.97
N GLY A 33 7.53 12.92 -0.05
CA GLY A 33 7.46 13.36 -1.46
C GLY A 33 6.08 13.09 -2.08
N SER A 34 6.03 12.21 -3.08
CA SER A 34 4.78 11.78 -3.72
C SER A 34 4.14 10.59 -3.01
N VAL A 35 2.82 10.52 -3.10
CA VAL A 35 2.03 9.32 -2.81
C VAL A 35 1.66 8.71 -4.16
N GLU A 36 2.02 7.44 -4.37
CA GLU A 36 1.84 6.75 -5.65
C GLU A 36 1.20 5.38 -5.43
N GLU A 37 0.18 5.06 -6.22
CA GLU A 37 -0.34 3.70 -6.29
C GLU A 37 0.63 2.83 -7.12
N VAL A 38 1.15 1.78 -6.50
CA VAL A 38 2.09 0.86 -7.14
C VAL A 38 1.39 -0.46 -7.41
N GLN A 39 1.36 -0.85 -8.68
CA GLN A 39 0.90 -2.17 -9.12
C GLN A 39 2.09 -2.97 -9.65
N THR A 40 2.39 -4.12 -9.05
CA THR A 40 3.46 -5.01 -9.54
C THR A 40 3.17 -5.54 -10.94
N ILE A 41 1.89 -5.73 -11.27
CA ILE A 41 1.42 -6.16 -12.58
C ILE A 41 0.36 -5.15 -13.03
N LYS A 42 0.58 -4.53 -14.19
CA LYS A 42 -0.36 -3.55 -14.76
C LYS A 42 -1.75 -4.17 -14.88
N GLY A 43 -2.75 -3.52 -14.32
CA GLY A 43 -4.13 -4.04 -14.24
C GLY A 43 -4.42 -4.83 -12.97
N GLY A 44 -3.56 -4.76 -11.94
CA GLY A 44 -3.89 -5.21 -10.59
C GLY A 44 -4.22 -6.70 -10.45
N LEU A 45 -3.73 -7.57 -11.34
CA LEU A 45 -4.12 -8.98 -11.40
C LEU A 45 -5.64 -9.19 -11.55
N GLU A 46 -6.35 -8.23 -12.14
CA GLU A 46 -7.79 -8.33 -12.39
C GLU A 46 -8.11 -9.62 -13.17
N GLY A 47 -9.00 -10.44 -12.63
CA GLY A 47 -9.36 -11.74 -13.20
C GLY A 47 -8.45 -12.92 -12.80
N LEU A 48 -7.37 -12.69 -12.05
CA LEU A 48 -6.58 -13.79 -11.46
C LEU A 48 -7.34 -14.39 -10.26
N VAL A 49 -7.51 -15.70 -10.30
CA VAL A 49 -8.15 -16.47 -9.21
C VAL A 49 -7.23 -17.59 -8.75
N ILE A 50 -7.37 -17.96 -7.48
CA ILE A 50 -6.72 -19.14 -6.91
C ILE A 50 -7.59 -20.35 -7.24
N GLY A 51 -7.01 -21.37 -7.88
CA GLY A 51 -7.68 -22.62 -8.20
C GLY A 51 -7.01 -23.82 -7.55
N GLU A 52 -7.80 -24.83 -7.18
CA GLU A 52 -7.33 -26.12 -6.70
C GLU A 52 -7.38 -27.15 -7.84
N VAL A 53 -6.30 -27.92 -8.04
CA VAL A 53 -6.26 -28.97 -9.07
C VAL A 53 -6.80 -30.27 -8.49
N LEU A 54 -7.95 -30.75 -8.99
CA LEU A 54 -8.62 -31.94 -8.47
C LEU A 54 -8.13 -33.26 -9.10
N THR A 55 -7.78 -33.25 -10.39
CA THR A 55 -7.33 -34.43 -11.15
C THR A 55 -6.42 -34.01 -12.31
N CYS A 56 -5.45 -34.84 -12.67
CA CYS A 56 -4.51 -34.64 -13.80
C CYS A 56 -4.72 -35.69 -14.90
#